data_AF-A0A953UH43-F1
#
_entry.id   AF-A0A953UH43-F1
#
_cell.length_a   1.000
_cell.length_b   1.000
_cell.length_c   1.000
_cell.angle_alpha   90.00
_cell.angle_beta   90.00
_cell.angle_gamma   90.00
#
_symmetry.space_group_name_H-M   'P 1'
#
loop_
_entity.id
_entity.type
_entity.pdbx_description
1 polymer ?
#
loop_
_entity_poly.entity_id
_entity_poly.type
_entity_poly.pdbx_seq_one_letter_code
_entity_poly.pdbx_strand_id
1 'polypeptide(L)' 'MKRKSLPVNEPVIDKGLLEQAKRAIQTDQLQRLAKCSVCSAPCAPNSTEGLCWVCRRLKISAWRDSDQQTVQE' A
#
# COMPACT_ATOMS: atom_id res chain seq x y z
N MET A 1 45.96 -3.38 3.88
CA MET A 1 45.27 -2.18 4.41
C MET A 1 44.31 -2.62 5.52
N LYS A 2 44.50 -2.15 6.75
CA LYS A 2 43.69 -2.56 7.91
C LYS A 2 42.44 -1.67 7.95
N ARG A 3 41.26 -2.26 7.72
CA ARG A 3 39.97 -1.54 7.78
C ARG A 3 39.72 -1.12 9.23
N LYS A 4 39.48 0.18 9.45
CA LYS A 4 39.05 0.72 10.75
C LYS A 4 37.62 0.27 10.99
N SER A 5 37.38 -0.43 12.10
CA SER A 5 36.05 -0.82 12.55
C SER A 5 35.25 0.43 12.91
N LEU A 6 34.08 0.58 12.30
CA LEU A 6 33.13 1.64 12.64
C LEU A 6 32.61 1.40 14.06
N PRO A 7 32.57 2.42 14.94
CA PRO A 7 32.02 2.25 16.27
C PRO A 7 30.55 1.84 16.18
N VAL A 8 30.16 0.87 17.01
CA VAL A 8 28.76 0.45 17.18
C VAL A 8 27.96 1.71 17.47
N ASN A 9 27.08 2.07 16.54
CA ASN A 9 26.23 3.25 16.65
C ASN A 9 25.16 2.92 17.70
N GLU A 10 25.50 3.14 18.96
CA GLU A 10 24.46 3.24 19.99
C GLU A 10 23.51 4.35 19.56
N PRO A 11 22.20 4.09 19.52
CA PRO A 11 21.25 5.12 19.17
C PRO A 11 21.38 6.23 20.23
N VAL A 12 21.90 7.38 19.79
CA VAL A 12 22.04 8.61 20.58
C VAL A 12 20.67 9.16 21.03
N ILE A 13 19.60 8.57 20.51
CA ILE A 13 18.21 8.96 20.72
C ILE A 13 17.62 8.10 21.83
N ASP A 14 17.03 8.77 22.82
CA ASP A 14 16.29 8.12 23.88
C ASP A 14 15.17 7.23 23.29
N LYS A 15 15.08 5.99 23.80
CA LYS A 15 14.13 4.99 23.27
C LYS A 15 12.68 5.47 23.42
N GLY A 16 12.35 6.20 24.49
CA GLY A 16 11.02 6.73 24.72
C GLY A 16 10.64 7.80 23.70
N LEU A 17 11.58 8.69 23.35
CA LEU A 17 11.38 9.69 22.31
C LEU A 17 11.14 9.05 20.94
N LEU A 18 11.90 8.00 20.61
CA LEU A 18 11.71 7.27 19.35
C LEU A 18 10.33 6.61 19.27
N GLU A 19 9.85 6.03 20.37
CA GLU A 19 8.52 5.41 20.41
C GLU A 19 7.39 6.43 20.34
N GLN A 20 7.53 7.58 21.00
CA GLN A 20 6.57 8.68 20.89
C GLN A 20 6.48 9.22 19.46
N ALA A 21 7.63 9.40 18.79
CA ALA A 21 7.67 9.82 17.39
C ALA A 21 6.97 8.80 16.47
N LYS A 22 7.22 7.50 16.66
CA LYS A 22 6.52 6.44 15.90
C LYS A 22 5.01 6.49 16.11
N ARG A 23 4.53 6.67 17.34
CA ARG A 23 3.10 6.79 17.65
C ARG A 23 2.46 8.04 17.02
N ALA A 24 3.17 9.16 17.03
CA ALA A 24 2.70 10.40 16.40
C ALA A 24 2.57 10.26 14.86
N ILE A 25 3.42 9.46 14.23
CA ILE A 25 3.34 9.18 12.78
C ILE A 25 2.19 8.21 12.46
N GLN A 26 1.82 7.30 13.38
CA GLN A 26 0.75 6.33 13.11
C GLN A 26 -0.62 6.97 12.85
N THR A 27 -0.88 8.17 13.38
CA THR A 27 -2.12 8.91 13.13
C THR A 27 -2.15 9.56 11.73
N ASP A 28 -0.99 9.73 11.09
CA ASP A 28 -0.82 10.23 9.73
C ASP A 28 -0.61 9.07 8.73
N GLN A 29 -1.12 7.87 9.02
CA GLN A 29 -1.28 6.89 7.95
C GLN A 29 -2.46 7.30 7.08
N LEU A 30 -2.23 8.27 6.20
CA LEU A 30 -3.08 8.56 5.05
C LEU A 30 -3.40 7.21 4.42
N GLN A 31 -4.65 6.75 4.58
CA GLN A 31 -5.07 5.44 4.08
C GLN A 31 -4.66 5.40 2.61
N ARG A 32 -3.69 4.54 2.28
CA ARG A 32 -3.20 4.41 0.91
C ARG A 32 -4.41 4.18 0.05
N LEU A 33 -4.80 5.21 -0.71
CA LEU A 33 -6.00 5.16 -1.52
C LEU A 33 -5.85 3.94 -2.42
N ALA A 34 -6.72 2.95 -2.22
CA ALA A 34 -6.70 1.75 -3.02
C ALA A 34 -6.75 2.18 -4.50
N LYS A 35 -6.01 1.48 -5.37
CA LYS A 35 -5.98 1.79 -6.80
C LYS A 35 -6.97 0.88 -7.52
N CYS A 36 -7.66 1.44 -8.51
CA CYS A 36 -8.58 0.74 -9.38
C CYS A 36 -7.84 -0.38 -10.12
N SER A 37 -8.36 -1.59 -10.09
CA SER A 37 -7.75 -2.74 -10.78
C SER A 37 -7.74 -2.61 -12.31
N VAL A 38 -8.55 -1.72 -12.88
CA VAL A 38 -8.69 -1.54 -14.34
C VAL A 38 -7.79 -0.41 -14.86
N CYS A 39 -7.87 0.78 -14.26
CA CYS A 39 -7.19 1.97 -14.76
C CYS A 39 -6.15 2.56 -13.79
N SER A 40 -5.91 1.91 -12.65
CA SER A 40 -4.98 2.37 -11.60
C SER A 40 -5.29 3.72 -10.94
N ALA A 41 -6.39 4.38 -11.33
CA ALA A 41 -6.88 5.59 -10.68
C ALA A 41 -7.31 5.31 -9.22
N PRO A 42 -7.44 6.33 -8.37
CA PRO A 42 -7.95 6.15 -7.00
C PRO A 42 -9.32 5.45 -6.98
N CYS A 43 -9.46 4.44 -6.13
CA CYS A 43 -10.72 3.76 -5.88
C CYS A 43 -11.75 4.75 -5.35
N ALA A 44 -13.02 4.47 -5.66
CA ALA A 44 -14.11 5.24 -5.07
C ALA A 44 -14.11 5.06 -3.54
N PRO A 45 -14.50 6.09 -2.77
CA PRO A 45 -14.65 5.97 -1.32
C PRO A 45 -15.64 4.83 -1.02
N ASN A 46 -15.26 3.92 -0.12
CA ASN A 46 -16.03 2.72 0.26
C ASN A 46 -16.25 1.68 -0.87
N SER A 47 -15.41 1.66 -1.90
CA SER A 47 -15.47 0.64 -2.95
C SER A 47 -15.00 -0.72 -2.41
N THR A 48 -15.92 -1.67 -2.25
CA THR A 48 -15.60 -3.08 -1.90
C THR A 48 -15.00 -3.85 -3.07
N GLU A 49 -15.26 -3.38 -4.29
CA GLU A 49 -14.87 -4.05 -5.55
C GLU A 49 -13.46 -3.64 -6.03
N GLY A 50 -12.82 -2.66 -5.37
CA GLY A 50 -11.50 -2.16 -5.79
C GLY A 50 -11.54 -1.41 -7.13
N LEU A 51 -12.67 -0.78 -7.46
CA LEU A 51 -12.86 -0.01 -8.69
C LEU A 51 -13.00 1.49 -8.41
N CYS A 52 -12.57 2.32 -9.36
CA CYS A 52 -12.91 3.75 -9.38
C CYS A 52 -14.38 3.95 -9.79
N TRP A 53 -14.94 5.12 -9.49
CA TRP A 53 -16.36 5.43 -9.77
C TRP A 53 -16.72 5.29 -11.25
N VAL A 54 -15.76 5.57 -12.15
CA VAL A 54 -15.92 5.44 -13.60
C VAL A 54 -15.99 3.98 -14.01
N CYS A 55 -14.98 3.16 -13.67
CA CYS A 55 -14.95 1.75 -14.02
C CYS A 55 -16.12 0.97 -13.41
N ARG A 56 -16.59 1.38 -12.22
CA ARG A 56 -17.80 0.84 -11.58
C ARG A 56 -19.06 1.16 -12.38
N ARG A 57 -19.24 2.43 -12.80
CA ARG A 57 -20.43 2.86 -13.56
C ARG A 57 -20.45 2.32 -14.99
N LEU A 58 -19.29 2.23 -15.62
CA LEU A 58 -19.13 1.69 -16.96
C LEU A 58 -19.17 0.15 -17.00
N LYS A 59 -19.34 -0.53 -15.85
CA LYS A 59 -19.35 -2.01 -15.74
C LYS A 59 -18.16 -2.65 -16.48
N ILE A 60 -16.97 -2.07 -16.39
CA ILE A 60 -15.73 -2.64 -16.95
C ILE A 60 -15.20 -3.76 -16.03
N SER A 61 -16.06 -4.38 -15.22
CA SER A 61 -15.74 -5.52 -14.36
C SER A 61 -15.26 -6.76 -15.14
N ALA A 62 -15.41 -6.73 -16.47
CA ALA A 62 -15.19 -7.82 -17.42
C ALA A 62 -13.72 -8.11 -17.79
N TRP A 63 -12.77 -7.93 -16.87
CA TRP A 63 -11.40 -8.44 -17.07
C TRP A 63 -11.01 -9.50 -16.02
N ARG A 64 -11.88 -9.76 -15.03
CA ARG A 64 -11.75 -10.89 -14.10
C ARG A 64 -12.24 -12.22 -14.68
N ASP A 65 -13.05 -12.20 -15.73
CA ASP A 65 -13.60 -13.41 -16.36
C ASP A 65 -12.63 -14.08 -17.33
N SER A 66 -11.79 -13.29 -18.02
CA SER A 66 -10.92 -13.81 -19.09
C SER A 66 -9.71 -14.63 -18.63
N ASP A 67 -9.46 -14.76 -17.32
CA ASP A 67 -8.39 -15.63 -16.77
C ASP A 67 -8.93 -17.01 -16.30
N GLN A 68 -10.25 -17.21 -16.24
CA GLN A 68 -10.87 -18.49 -15.83
C GLN A 68 -11.29 -19.39 -17.00
N GLN A 69 -10.91 -19.06 -18.25
CA GLN A 69 -11.20 -19.88 -19.44
C GLN A 69 -10.00 -20.73 -19.91
N THR A 70 -9.13 -21.20 -19.01
CA THR A 70 -7.99 -22.07 -19.39
C THR A 70 -7.86 -23.36 -18.57
N VAL A 71 -8.95 -23.88 -17.97
CA VAL A 71 -8.95 -25.22 -17.37
C VAL A 71 -10.34 -25.89 -17.39
N GLN A 72 -10.77 -26.41 -18.55
CA GLN A 72 -11.71 -27.55 -18.69
C GLN A 72 -11.96 -27.88 -20.16
N GLU A 73 -11.12 -28.74 -20.75
CA GLU A 73 -11.47 -30.08 -21.29
C GLU A 73 -10.17 -30.83 -21.65
#